data_AF-A0A1L5KNM7-F1
#
_entry.id   AF-A0A1L5KNM7-F1
#
_cell.length_a   1.000
_cell.length_b   1.000
_cell.length_c   1.000
_cell.angle_alpha   90.00
_cell.angle_beta   90.00
_cell.angle_gamma   90.00
#
_symmetry.space_group_name_H-M   'P 1'
#
loop_
_entity.id
_entity.type
_entity.pdbx_description
1 polymer ?
#
loop_
_entity_poly.entity_id
_entity_poly.type
_entity_poly.pdbx_seq_one_letter_code
_entity_poly.pdbx_strand_id
1 'polypeptide(L)'
;MKFRKTYKRKQAAVLLSVFLLVTSVAGCQRVGAVKETGEEKVNVVTTIFPQYDFVRQIAGDNVEVSMLLKPGEETHSYEPTPQDILKIQNCDLFIYVGGENDEWVEDILDSIDTEHIRLLRLIDCV
;
A
#
# COMPACT_ATOMS: atom_id res chain seq x y z
N MET A 1 -21.24 4.28 -63.28
CA MET A 1 -20.10 3.73 -62.48
C MET A 1 -19.64 4.65 -61.32
N LYS A 2 -20.54 5.39 -60.62
CA LYS A 2 -20.16 6.29 -59.49
C LYS A 2 -20.51 5.75 -58.08
N PHE A 3 -21.46 4.81 -57.97
CA PHE A 3 -21.98 4.29 -56.69
C PHE A 3 -21.03 3.33 -55.94
N ARG A 4 -20.21 2.53 -56.63
CA ARG A 4 -19.25 1.60 -55.97
C ARG A 4 -18.09 2.33 -55.28
N LYS A 5 -17.76 3.54 -55.73
CA LYS A 5 -16.63 4.35 -55.22
C LYS A 5 -16.98 5.09 -53.92
N THR A 6 -18.25 5.48 -53.75
CA THR A 6 -18.74 6.12 -52.51
C THR A 6 -18.92 5.10 -51.38
N TYR A 7 -19.32 3.86 -51.69
CA TYR A 7 -19.49 2.79 -50.69
C TYR A 7 -18.14 2.36 -50.08
N LYS A 8 -17.09 2.19 -50.91
CA LYS A 8 -15.73 1.88 -50.43
C LYS A 8 -15.12 3.00 -49.58
N ARG A 9 -15.43 4.26 -49.88
CA ARG A 9 -15.00 5.42 -49.08
C ARG A 9 -15.69 5.49 -47.71
N LYS A 10 -16.99 5.17 -47.65
CA LYS A 10 -17.75 5.08 -46.39
C LYS A 10 -17.27 3.90 -45.53
N GLN A 11 -17.01 2.74 -46.13
CA GLN A 11 -16.46 1.59 -45.41
C GLN A 11 -15.05 1.84 -44.87
N ALA A 12 -14.17 2.50 -45.65
CA ALA A 12 -12.84 2.90 -45.18
C ALA A 12 -12.92 3.91 -44.01
N ALA A 13 -13.86 4.85 -44.04
CA ALA A 13 -14.07 5.80 -42.95
C ALA A 13 -14.56 5.11 -41.66
N VAL A 14 -15.47 4.15 -41.76
CA VAL A 14 -15.96 3.37 -40.61
C VAL A 14 -14.87 2.47 -40.03
N LEU A 15 -14.05 1.84 -40.87
CA LEU A 15 -12.92 1.02 -40.42
C LEU A 15 -11.85 1.88 -39.71
N LEU A 16 -11.58 3.08 -40.21
CA LEU A 16 -10.64 4.02 -39.59
C LEU A 16 -11.16 4.53 -38.24
N SER A 17 -12.46 4.84 -38.13
CA SER A 17 -13.04 5.29 -36.85
C SER A 17 -13.05 4.19 -35.79
N VAL A 18 -13.29 2.93 -36.19
CA VAL A 18 -13.23 1.78 -35.26
C VAL A 18 -11.80 1.54 -34.80
N PHE A 19 -10.81 1.63 -35.70
CA PHE A 19 -9.41 1.49 -35.33
C PHE A 19 -8.96 2.56 -34.32
N LEU A 20 -9.35 3.83 -34.52
CA LEU A 20 -9.05 4.93 -33.61
C LEU A 20 -9.70 4.76 -32.22
N LEU A 21 -10.89 4.16 -32.16
CA LEU A 21 -11.60 3.88 -30.90
C LEU A 21 -10.97 2.73 -30.12
N VAL A 22 -10.45 1.71 -30.80
CA VAL A 22 -9.77 0.57 -30.17
C VAL A 22 -8.43 1.01 -29.57
N THR A 23 -7.69 1.89 -30.25
CA THR A 23 -6.39 2.38 -29.74
C THR A 23 -6.51 3.30 -28.52
N SER A 24 -7.67 3.94 -28.31
CA SER A 24 -7.87 4.85 -27.16
C SER A 24 -8.17 4.11 -25.84
N VAL A 25 -8.56 2.82 -25.89
CA VAL A 25 -8.79 2.00 -24.69
C VAL A 25 -7.49 1.35 -24.18
N ALA A 26 -6.49 1.15 -25.04
CA ALA A 26 -5.19 0.59 -24.66
C ALA A 26 -4.33 1.53 -23.78
N GLY A 27 -4.68 2.83 -23.70
CA GLY A 27 -3.97 3.82 -22.89
C GLY A 27 -4.33 3.83 -21.40
N CYS A 28 -5.36 3.10 -20.98
CA CYS A 28 -5.75 2.98 -19.56
C CYS A 28 -4.98 1.87 -18.80
N GLN A 29 -3.87 1.37 -19.33
CA GLN A 29 -3.02 0.44 -18.61
C GLN A 29 -2.10 1.23 -17.67
N ARG A 30 -2.51 1.24 -16.39
CA ARG A 30 -1.79 1.80 -15.24
C ARG A 30 -0.28 1.61 -15.37
N VAL A 31 0.45 2.72 -15.46
CA VAL A 31 1.89 2.77 -15.18
C VAL A 31 2.04 2.53 -13.68
N GLY A 32 2.29 1.27 -13.31
CA GLY A 32 2.44 0.87 -11.90
C GLY A 32 2.01 -0.56 -11.64
N ALA A 33 2.64 -1.52 -12.31
CA ALA A 33 2.67 -2.91 -11.85
C ALA A 33 3.84 -3.63 -12.51
N VAL A 34 5.06 -3.31 -12.07
CA VAL A 34 6.09 -4.34 -12.06
C VAL A 34 5.67 -5.28 -10.93
N LYS A 35 4.86 -6.30 -11.27
CA LYS A 35 4.71 -7.47 -10.41
C LYS A 35 6.03 -8.22 -10.50
N GLU A 36 6.97 -7.88 -9.63
CA GLU A 36 8.05 -8.81 -9.33
C GLU A 36 7.41 -10.11 -8.85
N THR A 37 7.89 -11.22 -9.38
CA THR A 37 7.44 -12.58 -9.05
C THR A 37 8.06 -13.07 -7.74
N GLY A 38 8.38 -12.15 -6.83
CA GLY A 38 8.75 -12.47 -5.45
C GLY A 38 7.50 -12.82 -4.67
N GLU A 39 7.62 -13.79 -3.75
CA GLU A 39 6.60 -13.97 -2.72
C GLU A 39 6.35 -12.64 -2.02
N GLU A 40 5.08 -12.25 -1.90
CA GLU A 40 4.67 -11.03 -1.20
C GLU A 40 5.13 -11.15 0.26
N LYS A 41 6.14 -10.36 0.63
CA LYS A 41 6.69 -10.36 1.98
C LYS A 41 5.66 -9.78 2.93
N VAL A 42 5.58 -10.33 4.14
CA VAL A 42 4.72 -9.78 5.20
C VAL A 42 5.19 -8.37 5.53
N ASN A 43 4.29 -7.39 5.42
CA ASN A 43 4.55 -6.00 5.76
C ASN A 43 4.32 -5.78 7.26
N VAL A 44 5.39 -5.45 7.97
CA VAL A 44 5.39 -5.24 9.43
C VAL A 44 5.68 -3.77 9.73
N VAL A 45 4.79 -3.13 10.47
CA VAL A 45 4.98 -1.76 10.97
C VAL A 45 5.24 -1.81 12.47
N THR A 46 6.16 -0.99 12.94
CA THR A 46 6.55 -0.92 14.34
C THR A 46 6.60 0.52 14.84
N THR A 47 6.28 0.77 16.12
CA THR A 47 6.39 2.14 16.67
C THR A 47 7.86 2.58 16.85
N ILE A 48 8.65 1.81 17.61
CA ILE A 48 10.02 2.16 18.01
C ILE A 48 11.05 1.04 17.75
N PHE A 49 12.33 1.36 17.98
CA PHE A 49 13.47 0.53 17.58
C PHE A 49 13.52 -0.89 18.16
N PRO A 50 13.20 -1.14 19.44
CA PRO A 50 13.26 -2.49 20.00
C PRO A 50 12.49 -3.54 19.18
N GLN A 51 11.21 -3.33 18.91
CA GLN A 51 10.40 -4.25 18.10
C GLN A 51 10.82 -4.29 16.64
N TYR A 52 11.28 -3.17 16.06
CA TYR A 52 11.85 -3.16 14.72
C TYR A 52 13.04 -4.13 14.64
N ASP A 53 13.97 -4.05 15.59
CA ASP A 53 15.15 -4.90 15.61
C ASP A 53 14.79 -6.35 15.91
N PHE A 54 13.80 -6.63 16.78
CA PHE A 54 13.31 -8.00 17.00
C PHE A 54 12.82 -8.63 15.69
N VAL A 55 11.94 -7.93 14.96
CA VAL A 55 11.41 -8.42 13.68
C VAL A 55 12.54 -8.62 12.68
N ARG A 56 13.47 -7.65 12.57
CA ARG A 56 14.62 -7.73 11.67
C ARG A 56 15.52 -8.94 11.97
N GLN A 57 15.80 -9.22 13.24
CA GLN A 57 16.66 -10.32 13.67
C GLN A 57 15.99 -11.69 13.52
N ILE A 58 14.68 -11.76 13.80
CA ILE A 58 13.93 -13.03 13.79
C ILE A 58 13.53 -13.41 12.36
N ALA A 59 12.98 -12.46 11.61
CA ALA A 59 12.34 -12.74 10.33
C ALA A 59 13.24 -12.43 9.12
N GLY A 60 14.26 -11.57 9.30
CA GLY A 60 15.25 -11.26 8.26
C GLY A 60 14.61 -10.85 6.94
N ASP A 61 15.04 -11.48 5.85
CA ASP A 61 14.58 -11.16 4.49
C ASP A 61 13.16 -11.65 4.17
N ASN A 62 12.47 -12.37 5.08
CA ASN A 62 11.12 -12.89 4.84
C ASN A 62 10.02 -11.83 5.03
N VAL A 63 10.36 -10.66 5.59
CA VAL A 63 9.42 -9.58 5.89
C VAL A 63 9.94 -8.26 5.34
N GLU A 64 9.03 -7.33 5.12
CA GLU A 64 9.35 -5.92 4.97
C GLU A 64 8.97 -5.22 6.27
N VAL A 65 9.97 -4.79 7.05
CA VAL A 65 9.74 -4.14 8.34
C VAL A 65 10.05 -2.65 8.27
N SER A 66 9.13 -1.83 8.77
CA SER A 66 9.29 -0.38 8.90
C SER A 66 9.04 0.09 10.33
N MET A 67 9.68 1.21 10.69
CA MET A 67 9.56 1.86 12.00
C MET A 67 8.97 3.26 11.80
N LEU A 68 7.98 3.62 12.62
CA LEU A 68 7.29 4.91 12.53
C LEU A 68 8.15 6.03 13.09
N LEU A 69 8.61 5.89 14.33
CA LEU A 69 9.47 6.88 14.96
C LEU A 69 10.87 6.82 14.38
N LYS A 70 11.39 7.97 13.97
CA LYS A 70 12.78 8.09 13.50
C LYS A 70 13.73 8.11 14.69
N PRO A 71 15.02 7.77 14.47
CA PRO A 71 16.03 7.92 15.50
C PRO A 71 16.04 9.35 16.08
N GLY A 72 15.86 9.44 17.40
CA GLY A 72 15.82 10.71 18.14
C GLY A 72 14.44 11.34 18.30
N GLU A 73 13.38 10.76 17.73
CA GLU A 73 12.00 11.13 18.04
C GLU A 73 11.57 10.53 19.38
N GLU A 74 10.75 11.28 20.12
CA GLU A 74 10.26 10.91 21.45
C GLU A 74 8.79 10.47 21.37
N THR A 75 8.49 9.29 21.91
CA THR A 75 7.19 8.62 21.77
C THR A 75 6.07 9.36 22.49
N HIS A 76 6.35 9.92 23.66
CA HIS A 76 5.33 10.65 24.43
C HIS A 76 4.89 11.97 23.80
N SER A 77 5.62 12.46 22.80
CA SER A 77 5.29 13.68 22.06
C SER A 77 5.06 13.43 20.56
N TYR A 78 5.04 12.16 20.16
CA TYR A 78 4.90 11.80 18.75
C TYR A 78 3.47 12.06 18.28
N GLU A 79 3.35 12.77 17.16
CA GLU A 79 2.08 12.99 16.48
C GLU A 79 2.13 12.27 15.13
N PRO A 80 1.28 11.25 14.90
CA PRO A 80 1.30 10.44 13.70
C PRO A 80 0.92 11.27 12.47
N THR A 81 1.72 11.17 11.41
CA THR A 81 1.38 11.83 10.14
C THR A 81 0.30 11.04 9.38
N PRO A 82 -0.41 11.66 8.42
CA PRO A 82 -1.31 10.92 7.53
C PRO A 82 -0.62 9.75 6.80
N GLN A 83 0.66 9.90 6.48
CA GLN A 83 1.44 8.83 5.87
C GLN A 83 1.70 7.67 6.84
N ASP A 84 1.86 7.95 8.13
CA ASP A 84 2.06 6.90 9.15
C ASP A 84 0.77 6.13 9.40
N ILE A 85 -0.37 6.83 9.46
CA ILE A 85 -1.70 6.19 9.52
C ILE A 85 -1.90 5.27 8.29
N LEU A 86 -1.54 5.73 7.10
CA LEU A 86 -1.61 4.90 5.89
C LEU A 86 -0.67 3.69 5.93
N LYS A 87 0.52 3.79 6.55
CA LYS A 87 1.39 2.63 6.74
C LYS A 87 0.75 1.60 7.65
N ILE A 88 0.18 2.05 8.79
CA ILE A 88 -0.52 1.17 9.73
C ILE A 88 -1.70 0.50 9.03
N GLN A 89 -2.55 1.27 8.34
CA GLN A 89 -3.74 0.76 7.67
C GLN A 89 -3.43 -0.29 6.59
N ASN A 90 -2.26 -0.22 5.94
CA ASN A 90 -1.89 -1.12 4.84
C ASN A 90 -0.89 -2.21 5.26
N CYS A 91 -0.62 -2.40 6.55
CA CYS A 91 0.29 -3.45 7.02
C CYS A 91 -0.44 -4.74 7.38
N ASP A 92 0.30 -5.85 7.38
CA ASP A 92 -0.21 -7.16 7.80
C ASP A 92 -0.06 -7.35 9.31
N LEU A 93 0.96 -6.73 9.91
CA LEU A 93 1.27 -6.80 11.33
C LEU A 93 1.72 -5.44 11.84
N PHE A 94 1.04 -4.92 12.87
CA PHE A 94 1.44 -3.72 13.59
C PHE A 94 1.89 -4.08 15.01
N ILE A 95 3.14 -3.77 15.36
CA ILE A 95 3.73 -4.04 16.67
C ILE A 95 4.03 -2.74 17.40
N TYR A 96 3.44 -2.58 18.58
CA TYR A 96 3.58 -1.39 19.41
C TYR A 96 3.71 -1.78 20.89
N VAL A 97 4.31 -0.91 21.70
CA VAL A 97 4.51 -1.12 23.14
C VAL A 97 3.17 -1.16 23.85
N GLY A 98 2.31 -0.17 23.58
CA GLY A 98 1.06 0.06 24.29
C GLY A 98 1.23 0.85 25.59
N GLY A 99 0.10 1.14 26.25
CA GLY A 99 0.08 1.98 27.46
C GLY A 99 0.52 3.42 27.17
N GLU A 100 1.11 4.09 28.16
CA GLU A 100 1.53 5.50 28.07
C GLU A 100 2.63 5.78 27.02
N ASN A 101 3.35 4.76 26.54
CA ASN A 101 4.33 4.94 25.47
C ASN A 101 3.63 5.26 24.14
N ASP A 102 2.59 4.50 23.83
CA ASP A 102 1.91 4.53 22.53
C ASP A 102 0.43 4.89 22.69
N GLU A 103 0.09 5.82 23.59
CA GLU A 103 -1.30 6.18 23.88
C GLU A 103 -2.06 6.63 22.61
N TRP A 104 -1.37 7.35 21.73
CA TRP A 104 -1.87 7.82 20.43
C TRP A 104 -2.28 6.69 19.47
N VAL A 105 -1.80 5.45 19.68
CA VAL A 105 -2.11 4.32 18.79
C VAL A 105 -3.58 3.96 18.86
N GLU A 106 -4.19 3.96 20.04
CA GLU A 106 -5.59 3.53 20.18
C GLU A 106 -6.54 4.48 19.42
N ASP A 107 -6.28 5.79 19.46
CA ASP A 107 -7.03 6.78 18.67
C ASP A 107 -6.94 6.53 17.15
N ILE A 108 -5.76 6.09 16.65
CA ILE A 108 -5.61 5.73 15.24
C ILE A 108 -6.41 4.47 14.93
N LEU A 109 -6.26 3.42 15.75
CA LEU A 109 -6.87 2.12 15.50
C LEU A 109 -8.41 2.21 15.50
N ASP A 110 -9.00 3.10 16.29
CA ASP A 110 -10.43 3.39 16.28
C ASP A 110 -10.89 4.13 15.01
N SER A 111 -9.96 4.80 14.31
CA SER A 111 -10.24 5.61 13.12
C SER A 111 -10.07 4.88 11.78
N ILE A 112 -9.51 3.67 11.78
CA ILE A 112 -9.21 2.90 10.57
C ILE A 112 -9.83 1.50 10.61
N ASP A 113 -9.95 0.88 9.43
CA ASP A 113 -10.29 -0.54 9.35
C ASP A 113 -9.08 -1.40 9.74
N THR A 114 -9.27 -2.26 10.73
CA THR A 114 -8.24 -3.13 11.31
C THR A 114 -8.51 -4.62 11.06
N GLU A 115 -9.56 -4.99 10.30
CA GLU A 115 -9.97 -6.40 10.12
C GLU A 115 -8.85 -7.29 9.55
N HIS A 116 -8.02 -6.74 8.66
CA HIS A 116 -6.89 -7.44 8.03
C HIS A 116 -5.56 -7.25 8.76
N ILE A 117 -5.49 -6.42 9.79
CA ILE A 117 -4.24 -6.09 10.50
C ILE A 117 -4.10 -6.99 11.72
N ARG A 118 -2.96 -7.68 11.83
CA ARG A 118 -2.61 -8.36 13.08
C ARG A 118 -2.01 -7.33 14.03
N LEU A 119 -2.66 -7.13 15.18
CA LEU A 119 -2.17 -6.21 16.21
C LEU A 119 -1.38 -7.00 17.26
N LEU A 120 -0.14 -6.59 17.53
CA LEU A 120 0.67 -7.13 18.62
C LEU A 120 1.08 -6.00 19.56
N ARG A 121 0.38 -5.93 20.69
CA ARG A 121 0.67 -5.01 21.77
C ARG A 121 1.63 -5.67 22.75
N LEU A 122 2.84 -5.15 22.88
CA LEU A 122 3.91 -5.81 23.65
C LEU A 122 3.61 -5.88 25.14
N ILE A 123 2.90 -4.90 25.71
CA ILE A 123 2.54 -4.94 27.14
C ILE A 123 1.60 -6.10 27.48
N ASP A 124 0.87 -6.65 26.51
CA ASP A 124 0.01 -7.81 26.73
C ASP A 124 0.81 -9.14 26.74
N CYS A 125 2.11 -9.08 26.47
CA CYS A 125 3.00 -10.25 26.40
C CYS A 125 3.84 -10.47 27.68
N VAL A 126 3.64 -9.65 28.72
CA VAL A 126 4.35 -9.72 30.01
C VAL A 126 3.37 -9.88 31.16
#